data_AF-A0A6N8WTR0-F1
#
_entry.id   AF-A0A6N8WTR0-F1
#
_cell.length_a   1.000
_cell.length_b   1.000
_cell.length_c   1.000
_cell.angle_alpha   90.00
_cell.angle_beta   90.00
_cell.angle_gamma   90.00
#
_symmetry.space_group_name_H-M   'P 1'
#
loop_
_entity.id
_entity.type
_entity.pdbx_description
1 polymer ?
#
loop_
_entity_poly.entity_id
_entity_poly.type
_entity_poly.pdbx_seq_one_letter_code
_entity_poly.pdbx_strand_id
1 'polypeptide(L)'
;MNLSRFLGRARALAVTLVVATPGIQYACGPPDQTTPTATPTTPTTPTQPTAEQSNPCPSTPSSSSSALASALGASTGLGAEKRAASVDGHVRPTVLDAVWAHRIGLERGLILPTGTRAATEDVGDIAVMQDEGDLILRSNTYDLRDVTLRFEPNSAGGYDTRRVGPATYRSPVGQQVPLGDDDTAPLTFPFEFPYYDGAHASAFVNSDGNLTFVEGDDASTARGISRLLTGWPRVAPFLADLDPSAGGAVYARSAADAVTVTWCAVPEFDNETSAVTVQVSLLPNGNVEMTFDREITTRGAVVGLSPGRTFTLEAVDLSDTGPTPGGAAAVGERFSMDHELDVVAVAARFAASHPDIYDQIVIWANRPVVFDAFAYEITIANAIQGIGQALYATPSDFASDTLESLVVMGWLGKYSEDLSETVAGEATTMAVLGHETGHRWLAFLEFSDHNRQRSEELLGRQRAHWSFFVDSDASVMEGNDIEDLGGGEFRTVAAEERYSALDQYAMGLRHDYEVPPFFYVESPTNVSPPARSTTSPEVGVTFNGTRRDVLIQHVIEVEGPRVPSADRSPRVHRQAFIYVVGQASTADPDDLAKLDTIRRQWEPWFSEATDGRMRVETRLNPGASASPTP
;
A
#
# COMPACT_ATOMS: atom_id res chain seq x y z
N MET A 1 43.37 31.61 -27.52
CA MET A 1 43.84 32.94 -27.07
C MET A 1 42.70 33.93 -27.26
N ASN A 2 42.31 34.60 -26.16
CA ASN A 2 41.40 35.74 -25.98
C ASN A 2 39.90 35.52 -26.27
N LEU A 3 39.03 35.42 -25.25
CA LEU A 3 38.52 36.40 -24.25
C LEU A 3 37.44 37.37 -24.77
N SER A 4 36.29 37.30 -24.06
CA SER A 4 35.34 38.37 -23.72
C SER A 4 34.21 38.70 -24.70
N ARG A 5 32.98 38.34 -24.29
CA ARG A 5 31.71 38.96 -24.71
C ARG A 5 31.01 39.58 -23.49
N PHE A 6 30.35 40.70 -23.78
CA PHE A 6 29.69 41.65 -22.89
C PHE A 6 28.31 41.19 -22.38
N LEU A 7 27.87 41.85 -21.31
CA LEU A 7 26.59 41.82 -20.58
C LEU A 7 25.30 41.72 -21.43
N GLY A 8 24.26 41.14 -20.83
CA GLY A 8 22.87 41.50 -21.17
C GLY A 8 21.73 40.64 -20.59
N ARG A 9 21.27 40.99 -19.39
CA ARG A 9 19.89 40.88 -18.85
C ARG A 9 19.31 39.50 -18.50
N ALA A 10 19.30 39.21 -17.20
CA ALA A 10 18.34 38.33 -16.54
C ALA A 10 17.08 39.13 -16.12
N ARG A 11 15.89 38.55 -16.33
CA ARG A 11 14.62 38.96 -15.69
C ARG A 11 14.09 37.74 -14.93
N ALA A 12 14.17 37.82 -13.61
CA ALA A 12 13.40 36.98 -12.69
C ALA A 12 12.12 37.74 -12.32
N LEU A 13 10.98 37.06 -12.35
CA LEU A 13 9.71 37.57 -11.83
C LEU A 13 9.33 36.70 -10.62
N ALA A 14 9.44 37.26 -9.43
CA ALA A 14 8.88 36.73 -8.20
C ALA A 14 7.61 37.54 -7.89
N VAL A 15 6.51 36.85 -7.62
CA VAL A 15 5.26 37.46 -7.16
C VAL A 15 5.12 37.19 -5.66
N THR A 16 5.28 38.25 -4.86
CA THR A 16 5.03 38.26 -3.41
C THR A 16 3.65 38.88 -3.18
N LEU A 17 2.75 38.16 -2.49
CA LEU A 17 1.47 38.70 -2.05
C LEU A 17 1.60 39.25 -0.62
N VAL A 18 1.36 40.55 -0.46
CA VAL A 18 1.29 41.27 0.82
C VAL A 18 -0.18 41.41 1.21
N VAL A 19 -0.55 41.00 2.43
CA VAL A 19 -1.85 41.35 3.03
C VAL A 19 -1.60 42.22 4.26
N ALA A 20 -2.15 43.42 4.22
CA ALA A 20 -2.08 44.45 5.25
C ALA A 20 -3.17 44.23 6.33
N THR A 21 -2.80 44.47 7.58
CA THR A 21 -3.72 44.64 8.71
C THR A 21 -3.93 46.13 9.00
N PRO A 22 -5.11 46.55 9.50
CA PRO A 22 -5.23 47.77 10.26
C PRO A 22 -5.52 47.46 11.73
N GLY A 23 -4.66 47.96 12.61
CA GLY A 23 -4.95 48.13 14.03
C GLY A 23 -5.48 49.55 14.29
N ILE A 24 -6.44 49.69 15.21
CA ILE A 24 -6.73 50.93 15.92
C ILE A 24 -6.77 50.59 17.42
N GLN A 25 -5.88 51.21 18.18
CA GLN A 25 -5.93 51.33 19.65
C GLN A 25 -6.63 52.63 20.03
N TYR A 26 -7.35 52.65 21.16
CA TYR A 26 -7.27 53.76 22.11
C TYR A 26 -7.43 53.23 23.55
N ALA A 27 -6.56 53.74 24.41
CA ALA A 27 -6.43 53.45 25.84
C ALA A 27 -7.13 54.53 26.71
N CYS A 28 -7.41 54.22 27.99
CA CYS A 28 -7.30 55.11 29.15
C CYS A 28 -7.54 54.34 30.47
N GLY A 29 -6.68 54.56 31.49
CA GLY A 29 -6.64 53.87 32.79
C GLY A 29 -7.44 54.54 33.94
N PRO A 30 -6.89 54.61 35.19
CA PRO A 30 -7.09 53.69 36.35
C PRO A 30 -7.63 54.45 37.62
N PRO A 31 -7.27 54.13 38.88
CA PRO A 31 -7.47 52.95 39.76
C PRO A 31 -8.47 53.26 40.94
N ASP A 32 -8.81 52.30 41.83
CA ASP A 32 -8.59 52.36 43.32
C ASP A 32 -9.38 51.33 44.15
N GLN A 33 -8.89 51.12 45.38
CA GLN A 33 -9.19 50.13 46.42
C GLN A 33 -10.58 50.22 47.10
N THR A 34 -11.07 49.10 47.66
CA THR A 34 -11.61 48.99 49.06
C THR A 34 -12.01 47.55 49.44
N THR A 35 -11.53 47.08 50.60
CA THR A 35 -12.03 45.93 51.40
C THR A 35 -12.98 46.47 52.51
N PRO A 36 -13.61 45.66 53.41
CA PRO A 36 -14.06 44.26 53.40
C PRO A 36 -15.56 44.15 53.79
N THR A 37 -16.17 42.94 53.89
CA THR A 37 -17.03 42.50 55.03
C THR A 37 -17.64 41.08 54.83
N ALA A 38 -17.32 40.22 55.80
CA ALA A 38 -18.03 39.09 56.41
C ALA A 38 -18.85 38.04 55.61
N THR A 39 -18.41 36.79 55.82
CA THR A 39 -19.05 35.48 55.63
C THR A 39 -20.41 35.33 56.35
N PRO A 40 -21.28 34.43 55.86
CA PRO A 40 -21.53 33.20 56.65
C PRO A 40 -21.56 31.89 55.83
N THR A 41 -20.92 30.88 56.40
CA THR A 41 -21.06 29.41 56.20
C THR A 41 -22.53 28.97 56.28
N THR A 42 -23.10 27.99 55.57
CA THR A 42 -22.82 26.56 55.25
C THR A 42 -24.01 26.10 54.33
N PRO A 43 -24.15 24.88 53.76
CA PRO A 43 -23.27 23.70 53.65
C PRO A 43 -23.05 23.17 52.22
N THR A 44 -21.92 22.47 52.06
CA THR A 44 -21.52 21.71 50.86
C THR A 44 -22.34 20.42 50.72
N THR A 45 -23.13 20.35 49.65
CA THR A 45 -23.56 19.09 49.03
C THR A 45 -22.36 18.47 48.33
N PRO A 46 -22.07 17.16 48.47
CA PRO A 46 -20.98 16.55 47.73
C PRO A 46 -21.38 16.46 46.26
N THR A 47 -20.82 17.35 45.44
CA THR A 47 -20.81 17.21 43.99
C THR A 47 -20.02 15.95 43.68
N GLN A 48 -20.71 14.94 43.18
CA GLN A 48 -20.13 13.78 42.55
C GLN A 48 -19.17 14.27 41.46
N PRO A 49 -17.89 13.85 41.42
CA PRO A 49 -17.05 14.19 40.28
C PRO A 49 -17.58 13.38 39.09
N THR A 50 -18.16 14.06 38.11
CA THR A 50 -18.16 13.58 36.73
C THR A 50 -16.70 13.48 36.32
N ALA A 51 -16.13 12.28 36.48
CA ALA A 51 -14.84 11.98 35.90
C ALA A 51 -15.04 11.96 34.38
N GLU A 52 -14.69 13.07 33.72
CA GLU A 52 -14.14 13.00 32.37
C GLU A 52 -12.98 12.01 32.47
N GLN A 53 -13.20 10.75 32.09
CA GLN A 53 -12.12 9.77 32.02
C GLN A 53 -11.24 10.15 30.84
N SER A 54 -10.26 11.00 31.16
CA SER A 54 -9.16 11.40 30.30
C SER A 54 -8.47 10.17 29.69
N ASN A 55 -7.93 10.35 28.49
CA ASN A 55 -6.99 9.43 27.85
C ASN A 55 -6.05 8.81 28.92
N PRO A 56 -6.06 7.47 29.10
CA PRO A 56 -5.46 6.79 30.24
C PRO A 56 -3.95 6.60 30.04
N CYS A 57 -3.43 7.01 28.88
CA CYS A 57 -2.04 6.90 28.54
C CYS A 57 -1.23 7.81 29.46
N PRO A 58 -0.15 7.30 30.07
CA PRO A 58 0.70 8.13 30.89
C PRO A 58 1.19 9.31 30.05
N SER A 59 1.12 10.53 30.61
CA SER A 59 1.77 11.69 30.00
C SER A 59 3.24 11.35 29.84
N THR A 60 3.68 11.06 28.62
CA THR A 60 5.06 10.72 28.33
C THR A 60 5.93 11.91 28.75
N PRO A 61 6.95 11.72 29.61
CA PRO A 61 7.95 12.74 29.77
C PRO A 61 8.62 12.91 28.41
N SER A 62 8.70 14.15 27.92
CA SER A 62 9.59 14.51 26.82
C SER A 62 11.03 14.18 27.25
N SER A 63 11.47 12.94 27.05
CA SER A 63 12.84 12.55 27.36
C SER A 63 13.73 13.14 26.28
N SER A 64 14.49 14.16 26.67
CA SER A 64 15.65 14.70 26.00
C SER A 64 16.50 13.59 25.36
N SER A 65 16.35 13.40 24.06
CA SER A 65 17.21 12.59 23.20
C SER A 65 18.49 13.38 22.92
N SER A 66 19.48 13.31 23.83
CA SER A 66 20.80 13.91 23.57
C SER A 66 22.01 13.08 24.01
N ALA A 67 21.85 11.78 24.27
CA ALA A 67 23.00 10.95 24.67
C ALA A 67 23.13 9.57 24.00
N LEU A 68 22.34 9.25 22.97
CA LEU A 68 22.54 8.02 22.17
C LEU A 68 22.34 8.20 20.64
N ALA A 69 22.25 9.44 20.15
CA ALA A 69 22.09 9.76 18.73
C ALA A 69 23.44 9.90 17.97
N SER A 70 24.50 9.22 18.43
CA SER A 70 25.84 9.33 17.80
C SER A 70 26.48 7.99 17.44
N ALA A 71 25.68 6.91 17.33
CA ALA A 71 26.19 5.60 16.93
C ALA A 71 25.31 4.84 15.92
N LEU A 72 24.27 5.44 15.34
CA LEU A 72 23.48 4.85 14.27
C LEU A 72 23.39 5.85 13.12
N GLY A 73 24.16 5.59 12.06
CA GLY A 73 24.15 6.38 10.84
C GLY A 73 22.90 6.08 10.01
N ALA A 74 22.33 7.15 9.45
CA ALA A 74 21.47 7.18 8.26
C ALA A 74 20.45 6.02 8.12
N SER A 75 19.32 6.15 8.81
CA SER A 75 18.06 5.47 8.46
C SER A 75 17.20 6.41 7.62
N THR A 76 17.31 6.33 6.29
CA THR A 76 16.35 6.96 5.36
C THR A 76 15.84 5.96 4.32
N GLY A 77 15.92 4.65 4.61
CA GLY A 77 15.67 3.59 3.62
C GLY A 77 14.51 2.64 3.92
N LEU A 78 14.20 2.36 5.20
CA LEU A 78 13.15 1.38 5.55
C LEU A 78 11.74 1.90 5.25
N GLY A 79 11.58 3.22 5.18
CA GLY A 79 10.26 3.83 5.14
C GLY A 79 9.53 3.81 3.79
N ALA A 80 10.30 3.84 2.71
CA ALA A 80 9.72 3.74 1.37
C ALA A 80 9.27 2.29 1.05
N GLU A 81 9.73 1.29 1.81
CA GLU A 81 9.51 -0.13 1.51
C GLU A 81 8.09 -0.60 1.86
N LYS A 82 7.46 -0.07 2.92
CA LYS A 82 6.10 -0.47 3.32
C LYS A 82 4.96 0.28 2.63
N ARG A 83 5.20 1.50 2.16
CA ARG A 83 4.14 2.40 1.65
C ARG A 83 3.49 1.91 0.36
N ALA A 84 4.22 1.22 -0.51
CA ALA A 84 3.67 0.70 -1.76
C ALA A 84 3.00 -0.68 -1.54
N ALA A 85 1.89 -0.70 -0.79
CA ALA A 85 1.03 -1.87 -0.59
C ALA A 85 0.46 -2.50 -1.89
N SER A 86 0.62 -1.81 -3.02
CA SER A 86 0.12 -2.22 -4.33
C SER A 86 0.97 -3.28 -5.00
N VAL A 87 2.27 -3.39 -4.69
CA VAL A 87 3.20 -4.36 -5.30
C VAL A 87 4.06 -5.01 -4.21
N ASP A 88 3.47 -5.93 -3.47
CA ASP A 88 4.15 -6.82 -2.51
C ASP A 88 4.31 -8.21 -3.17
N GLY A 89 5.31 -9.00 -2.77
CA GLY A 89 5.42 -10.42 -3.13
C GLY A 89 4.15 -11.25 -2.82
N HIS A 90 3.22 -10.69 -2.05
CA HIS A 90 1.88 -11.21 -1.78
C HIS A 90 0.81 -10.59 -2.68
N VAL A 91 0.88 -10.85 -3.98
CA VAL A 91 -0.01 -10.22 -5.00
C VAL A 91 -1.50 -10.54 -4.81
N ARG A 92 -1.84 -11.70 -4.24
CA ARG A 92 -3.24 -12.14 -4.05
C ARG A 92 -4.03 -11.30 -3.02
N PRO A 93 -3.50 -10.94 -1.85
CA PRO A 93 -4.11 -9.95 -0.96
C PRO A 93 -4.53 -8.64 -1.64
N THR A 94 -3.66 -8.05 -2.48
CA THR A 94 -3.91 -6.76 -3.13
C THR A 94 -5.16 -6.76 -4.02
N VAL A 95 -5.32 -7.78 -4.86
CA VAL A 95 -6.54 -7.91 -5.69
C VAL A 95 -7.79 -8.11 -4.83
N LEU A 96 -7.69 -8.85 -3.72
CA LEU A 96 -8.83 -9.04 -2.81
C LEU A 96 -9.21 -7.74 -2.10
N ASP A 97 -8.24 -6.90 -1.74
CA ASP A 97 -8.51 -5.58 -1.16
C ASP A 97 -9.19 -4.65 -2.17
N ALA A 98 -8.78 -4.66 -3.44
CA ALA A 98 -9.48 -3.91 -4.49
C ALA A 98 -10.94 -4.36 -4.65
N VAL A 99 -11.19 -5.67 -4.66
CA VAL A 99 -12.55 -6.26 -4.71
C VAL A 99 -13.38 -5.86 -3.49
N TRP A 100 -12.80 -5.88 -2.29
CA TRP A 100 -13.51 -5.47 -1.08
C TRP A 100 -13.79 -3.98 -1.04
N ALA A 101 -12.83 -3.14 -1.44
CA ALA A 101 -13.04 -1.70 -1.55
C ALA A 101 -14.20 -1.38 -2.50
N HIS A 102 -14.26 -2.06 -3.65
CA HIS A 102 -15.37 -1.94 -4.60
C HIS A 102 -16.71 -2.33 -3.99
N ARG A 103 -16.81 -3.54 -3.40
CA ARG A 103 -18.06 -4.07 -2.83
C ARG A 103 -18.58 -3.20 -1.67
N ILE A 104 -17.70 -2.85 -0.74
CA ILE A 104 -18.03 -1.95 0.38
C ILE A 104 -18.44 -0.59 -0.18
N GLY A 105 -17.73 -0.10 -1.20
CA GLY A 105 -18.05 1.16 -1.86
C GLY A 105 -19.48 1.19 -2.40
N LEU A 106 -19.92 0.13 -3.06
CA LEU A 106 -21.30 0.01 -3.57
C LEU A 106 -22.33 -0.10 -2.46
N GLU A 107 -22.07 -0.96 -1.47
CA GLU A 107 -22.96 -1.20 -0.34
C GLU A 107 -23.18 0.06 0.51
N ARG A 108 -22.10 0.80 0.76
CA ARG A 108 -22.09 2.05 1.55
C ARG A 108 -22.41 3.28 0.71
N GLY A 109 -22.61 3.11 -0.60
CA GLY A 109 -22.85 4.18 -1.55
C GLY A 109 -21.69 5.18 -1.65
N LEU A 110 -20.46 4.79 -1.33
CA LEU A 110 -19.25 5.61 -1.54
C LEU A 110 -18.90 5.72 -3.02
N ILE A 111 -19.33 4.77 -3.83
CA ILE A 111 -19.27 4.78 -5.29
C ILE A 111 -20.65 4.40 -5.86
N LEU A 112 -21.00 4.95 -7.02
CA LEU A 112 -22.21 4.58 -7.74
C LEU A 112 -21.99 3.26 -8.50
N PRO A 113 -23.03 2.41 -8.62
CA PRO A 113 -22.95 1.27 -9.52
C PRO A 113 -22.69 1.73 -10.95
N THR A 114 -21.78 1.06 -11.65
CA THR A 114 -21.50 1.34 -13.06
C THR A 114 -22.79 1.22 -13.87
N GLY A 115 -23.23 2.34 -14.45
CA GLY A 115 -24.50 2.39 -15.17
C GLY A 115 -24.44 1.59 -16.48
N THR A 116 -25.51 0.90 -16.84
CA THR A 116 -25.67 0.20 -18.15
C THR A 116 -25.56 1.12 -19.38
N ARG A 117 -25.49 2.44 -19.18
CA ARG A 117 -25.37 3.48 -20.20
C ARG A 117 -24.07 4.28 -20.13
N ALA A 118 -23.20 4.00 -19.17
CA ALA A 118 -21.97 4.74 -18.96
C ALA A 118 -20.95 4.32 -20.04
N ALA A 119 -21.18 4.78 -21.28
CA ALA A 119 -20.37 4.41 -22.43
C ALA A 119 -18.93 4.89 -22.22
N THR A 120 -17.98 4.07 -22.63
CA THR A 120 -16.63 4.53 -22.96
C THR A 120 -16.71 5.30 -24.27
N GLU A 121 -15.93 6.37 -24.40
CA GLU A 121 -15.70 7.02 -25.69
C GLU A 121 -14.32 6.63 -26.20
N ASP A 122 -14.26 6.05 -27.39
CA ASP A 122 -12.98 5.68 -27.97
C ASP A 122 -12.43 6.85 -28.81
N VAL A 123 -11.26 7.37 -28.42
CA VAL A 123 -10.52 8.36 -29.19
C VAL A 123 -9.30 7.69 -29.81
N GLY A 124 -9.43 7.29 -31.07
CA GLY A 124 -8.43 6.43 -31.71
C GLY A 124 -8.43 5.05 -31.09
N ASP A 125 -7.31 4.62 -30.51
CA ASP A 125 -7.18 3.35 -29.76
C ASP A 125 -7.05 3.60 -28.24
N ILE A 126 -7.60 4.70 -27.73
CA ILE A 126 -7.66 5.00 -26.30
C ILE A 126 -9.11 4.98 -25.86
N ALA A 127 -9.41 4.19 -24.83
CA ALA A 127 -10.73 4.14 -24.22
C ALA A 127 -10.82 5.25 -23.16
N VAL A 128 -11.62 6.27 -23.43
CA VAL A 128 -11.84 7.40 -22.52
C VAL A 128 -13.03 7.12 -21.63
N MET A 129 -12.83 7.27 -20.31
CA MET A 129 -13.84 7.03 -19.30
C MET A 129 -14.06 8.26 -18.45
N GLN A 130 -15.24 8.86 -18.55
CA GLN A 130 -15.65 9.94 -17.67
C GLN A 130 -16.16 9.34 -16.35
N ASP A 131 -15.53 9.74 -15.23
CA ASP A 131 -16.04 9.44 -13.90
C ASP A 131 -17.36 10.19 -13.69
N GLU A 132 -18.44 9.43 -13.47
CA GLU A 132 -19.77 9.92 -13.13
C GLU A 132 -20.09 9.70 -11.64
N GLY A 133 -19.07 9.37 -10.84
CA GLY A 133 -19.19 8.90 -9.46
C GLY A 133 -19.15 7.40 -9.34
N ASP A 134 -18.80 6.72 -10.42
CA ASP A 134 -18.78 5.27 -10.58
C ASP A 134 -17.37 4.70 -10.79
N LEU A 135 -16.33 5.54 -10.91
CA LEU A 135 -14.94 5.10 -11.14
C LEU A 135 -13.97 5.49 -10.02
N ILE A 136 -14.30 6.52 -9.24
CA ILE A 136 -13.47 6.99 -8.13
C ILE A 136 -14.21 6.72 -6.83
N LEU A 137 -13.64 5.84 -6.01
CA LEU A 137 -14.12 5.55 -4.68
C LEU A 137 -13.93 6.79 -3.80
N ARG A 138 -15.01 7.26 -3.18
CA ARG A 138 -14.94 8.39 -2.25
C ARG A 138 -14.28 7.96 -0.95
N SER A 139 -13.55 8.89 -0.35
CA SER A 139 -12.95 8.70 0.97
C SER A 139 -14.02 8.38 2.02
N ASN A 140 -13.70 7.41 2.88
CA ASN A 140 -14.44 7.13 4.10
C ASN A 140 -13.59 7.59 5.29
N THR A 141 -13.63 8.88 5.58
CA THR A 141 -12.72 9.49 6.56
C THR A 141 -13.03 9.01 7.96
N TYR A 142 -11.98 8.79 8.77
CA TYR A 142 -12.13 8.39 10.17
C TYR A 142 -13.00 9.35 10.99
N ASP A 143 -14.07 8.81 11.57
CA ASP A 143 -15.09 9.55 12.32
C ASP A 143 -15.42 8.96 13.71
N LEU A 144 -14.75 7.88 14.12
CA LEU A 144 -14.85 7.29 15.46
C LEU A 144 -14.13 8.14 16.52
N ARG A 145 -14.69 9.31 16.84
CA ARG A 145 -14.06 10.29 17.75
C ARG A 145 -14.75 10.31 19.10
N ASP A 146 -13.97 10.09 20.16
CA ASP A 146 -14.46 10.11 21.54
C ASP A 146 -15.66 9.16 21.73
N VAL A 147 -15.42 7.88 21.45
CA VAL A 147 -16.46 6.86 21.41
C VAL A 147 -15.98 5.53 21.97
N THR A 148 -16.87 4.84 22.68
CA THR A 148 -16.74 3.40 22.91
C THR A 148 -17.79 2.66 22.11
N LEU A 149 -17.33 1.70 21.31
CA LEU A 149 -18.14 0.71 20.61
C LEU A 149 -18.17 -0.58 21.41
N ARG A 150 -19.30 -1.30 21.36
CA ARG A 150 -19.41 -2.65 21.91
C ARG A 150 -19.90 -3.60 20.83
N PHE A 151 -19.14 -4.66 20.64
CA PHE A 151 -19.51 -5.83 19.86
C PHE A 151 -20.03 -6.90 20.82
N GLU A 152 -21.26 -7.36 20.60
CA GLU A 152 -21.94 -8.35 21.43
C GLU A 152 -22.18 -9.62 20.62
N PRO A 153 -21.81 -10.82 21.12
CA PRO A 153 -22.08 -12.07 20.42
C PRO A 153 -23.57 -12.22 20.13
N ASN A 154 -23.91 -12.57 18.89
CA ASN A 154 -25.29 -12.73 18.44
C ASN A 154 -25.66 -14.21 18.25
N SER A 155 -26.95 -14.48 18.03
CA SER A 155 -27.45 -15.85 17.83
C SER A 155 -27.02 -16.49 16.51
N ALA A 156 -26.47 -15.72 15.58
CA ALA A 156 -25.98 -16.23 14.29
C ALA A 156 -24.54 -16.77 14.40
N GLY A 157 -23.87 -16.60 15.55
CA GLY A 157 -22.50 -17.04 15.77
C GLY A 157 -21.45 -15.99 15.40
N GLY A 158 -21.87 -14.74 15.15
CA GLY A 158 -20.97 -13.60 15.01
C GLY A 158 -21.30 -12.49 16.01
N TYR A 159 -21.17 -11.23 15.59
CA TYR A 159 -21.26 -10.08 16.49
C TYR A 159 -22.18 -9.00 15.95
N ASP A 160 -22.99 -8.41 16.81
CA ASP A 160 -23.68 -7.15 16.53
C ASP A 160 -22.90 -6.01 17.19
N THR A 161 -22.80 -4.86 16.53
CA THR A 161 -22.06 -3.70 17.04
C THR A 161 -22.99 -2.57 17.42
N ARG A 162 -22.63 -1.78 18.43
CA ARG A 162 -23.34 -0.56 18.81
C ARG A 162 -22.44 0.43 19.51
N ARG A 163 -22.74 1.71 19.35
CA ARG A 163 -22.18 2.77 20.18
C ARG A 163 -22.75 2.70 21.60
N VAL A 164 -21.88 2.64 22.62
CA VAL A 164 -22.31 2.60 24.03
C VAL A 164 -22.18 3.94 24.74
N GLY A 165 -21.40 4.89 24.21
CA GLY A 165 -21.25 6.22 24.79
C GLY A 165 -19.98 6.95 24.34
N PRO A 166 -19.62 8.05 25.04
CA PRO A 166 -18.31 8.69 24.89
C PRO A 166 -17.17 7.75 25.31
N ALA A 167 -15.93 8.09 24.95
CA ALA A 167 -14.78 7.25 25.23
C ALA A 167 -14.65 6.98 26.74
N THR A 168 -14.74 5.71 27.11
CA THR A 168 -14.60 5.26 28.50
C THR A 168 -13.47 4.25 28.60
N TYR A 169 -12.30 4.72 29.02
CA TYR A 169 -11.10 3.90 29.12
C TYR A 169 -11.03 3.15 30.44
N ARG A 170 -10.74 1.85 30.37
CA ARG A 170 -10.38 1.05 31.53
C ARG A 170 -9.01 1.47 32.04
N SER A 171 -8.94 1.70 33.34
CA SER A 171 -7.73 2.08 34.08
C SER A 171 -7.55 1.17 35.30
N PRO A 172 -6.30 0.80 35.67
CA PRO A 172 -5.04 1.13 34.99
C PRO A 172 -4.87 0.40 33.65
N VAL A 173 -4.08 0.96 32.73
CA VAL A 173 -3.79 0.37 31.40
C VAL A 173 -2.99 -0.93 31.45
N GLY A 174 -2.26 -1.18 32.54
CA GLY A 174 -1.52 -2.42 32.77
C GLY A 174 -0.01 -2.30 32.58
N GLN A 175 0.63 -3.40 32.20
CA GLN A 175 2.07 -3.48 31.96
C GLN A 175 2.37 -3.14 30.51
N GLN A 176 3.52 -2.51 30.26
CA GLN A 176 3.97 -2.25 28.89
C GLN A 176 4.33 -3.57 28.21
N VAL A 177 3.88 -3.73 26.97
CA VAL A 177 4.24 -4.83 26.08
C VAL A 177 5.30 -4.27 25.12
N PRO A 178 6.56 -4.69 25.22
CA PRO A 178 7.60 -4.25 24.29
C PRO A 178 7.31 -4.84 22.91
N LEU A 179 7.08 -3.98 21.93
CA LEU A 179 6.84 -4.33 20.54
C LEU A 179 7.68 -3.40 19.66
N GLY A 180 8.34 -3.99 18.66
CA GLY A 180 8.88 -3.25 17.52
C GLY A 180 7.81 -2.97 16.46
N ASP A 181 8.30 -2.57 15.30
CA ASP A 181 7.54 -2.56 14.06
C ASP A 181 7.27 -4.00 13.57
N ASP A 182 6.08 -4.25 13.02
CA ASP A 182 5.59 -5.58 12.62
C ASP A 182 5.79 -6.69 13.67
N ASP A 183 5.62 -6.37 14.96
CA ASP A 183 5.97 -7.28 16.05
C ASP A 183 4.74 -7.84 16.78
N THR A 184 4.93 -8.97 17.45
CA THR A 184 3.88 -9.69 18.15
C THR A 184 4.33 -10.24 19.50
N ALA A 185 3.47 -10.17 20.52
CA ALA A 185 3.75 -10.69 21.85
C ALA A 185 2.57 -11.51 22.42
N PRO A 186 2.83 -12.66 23.07
CA PRO A 186 1.79 -13.49 23.64
C PRO A 186 1.14 -12.83 24.87
N LEU A 187 -0.18 -12.99 25.01
CA LEU A 187 -0.99 -12.50 26.11
C LEU A 187 -1.92 -13.60 26.63
N THR A 188 -1.73 -14.02 27.87
CA THR A 188 -2.57 -15.04 28.52
C THR A 188 -3.78 -14.42 29.22
N PHE A 189 -4.91 -15.12 29.16
CA PHE A 189 -6.16 -14.71 29.76
C PHE A 189 -6.42 -15.47 31.08
N PRO A 190 -7.06 -14.83 32.06
CA PRO A 190 -7.47 -15.50 33.30
C PRO A 190 -8.85 -16.19 33.17
N PHE A 191 -9.43 -16.18 31.98
CA PHE A 191 -10.70 -16.82 31.62
C PHE A 191 -10.64 -17.31 30.17
N GLU A 192 -11.52 -18.24 29.83
CA GLU A 192 -11.75 -18.67 28.44
C GLU A 192 -12.62 -17.62 27.74
N PHE A 193 -12.09 -16.93 26.74
CA PHE A 193 -12.81 -15.92 25.96
C PHE A 193 -13.59 -16.59 24.82
N PRO A 194 -14.94 -16.56 24.82
CA PRO A 194 -15.72 -17.08 23.70
C PRO A 194 -15.58 -16.18 22.48
N TYR A 195 -15.23 -16.77 21.34
CA TYR A 195 -15.13 -16.11 20.04
C TYR A 195 -15.71 -17.01 18.93
N TYR A 196 -15.78 -16.50 17.70
CA TYR A 196 -16.41 -17.18 16.55
C TYR A 196 -16.10 -18.68 16.44
N ASP A 197 -14.81 -19.03 16.48
CA ASP A 197 -14.29 -20.37 16.21
C ASP A 197 -14.18 -21.26 17.46
N GLY A 198 -14.43 -20.68 18.65
CA GLY A 198 -14.33 -21.39 19.91
C GLY A 198 -13.92 -20.49 21.07
N ALA A 199 -13.51 -21.14 22.15
CA ALA A 199 -13.00 -20.44 23.33
C ALA A 199 -11.47 -20.35 23.28
N HIS A 200 -10.93 -19.19 23.64
CA HIS A 200 -9.49 -18.91 23.65
C HIS A 200 -9.01 -18.52 25.05
N ALA A 201 -7.91 -19.13 25.50
CA ALA A 201 -7.25 -18.80 26.77
C ALA A 201 -6.08 -17.81 26.62
N SER A 202 -5.77 -17.42 25.39
CA SER A 202 -4.68 -16.50 25.06
C SER A 202 -4.89 -15.88 23.69
N ALA A 203 -4.23 -14.74 23.46
CA ALA A 203 -4.08 -14.12 22.16
C ALA A 203 -2.64 -13.63 21.99
N PHE A 204 -2.37 -13.05 20.84
CA PHE A 204 -1.17 -12.30 20.54
C PHE A 204 -1.53 -10.83 20.37
N VAL A 205 -0.75 -9.94 20.99
CA VAL A 205 -0.85 -8.49 20.82
C VAL A 205 0.09 -8.10 19.69
N ASN A 206 -0.44 -7.46 18.65
CA ASN A 206 0.34 -7.04 17.50
C ASN A 206 0.55 -5.50 17.54
N SER A 207 1.71 -5.03 17.08
CA SER A 207 2.05 -3.60 16.99
C SER A 207 0.97 -2.81 16.24
N ASP A 208 0.44 -3.40 15.17
CA ASP A 208 -0.55 -2.87 14.22
C ASP A 208 -1.99 -2.83 14.72
N GLY A 209 -2.18 -2.43 15.98
CA GLY A 209 -3.51 -2.11 16.52
C GLY A 209 -4.51 -3.27 16.49
N ASN A 210 -4.04 -4.52 16.64
CA ASN A 210 -4.91 -5.70 16.62
C ASN A 210 -4.43 -6.83 17.56
N LEU A 211 -5.36 -7.74 17.84
CA LEU A 211 -5.11 -9.00 18.51
C LEU A 211 -5.43 -10.16 17.57
N THR A 212 -4.57 -11.17 17.50
CA THR A 212 -4.85 -12.44 16.82
C THR A 212 -4.93 -13.58 17.81
N PHE A 213 -5.82 -14.54 17.54
CA PHE A 213 -5.92 -15.78 18.29
C PHE A 213 -5.13 -16.87 17.58
N VAL A 214 -4.71 -17.90 18.32
CA VAL A 214 -3.93 -19.06 17.84
C VAL A 214 -2.46 -18.74 17.48
N GLU A 215 -2.19 -17.73 16.66
CA GLU A 215 -0.84 -17.36 16.23
C GLU A 215 -0.70 -15.83 16.09
N GLY A 216 0.51 -15.32 16.28
CA GLY A 216 0.84 -13.91 16.10
C GLY A 216 0.79 -13.47 14.64
N ASP A 217 0.73 -12.17 14.42
CA ASP A 217 0.80 -11.58 13.07
C ASP A 217 1.93 -10.56 13.01
N ASP A 218 3.07 -11.00 12.47
CA ASP A 218 4.33 -10.26 12.32
C ASP A 218 4.65 -9.96 10.84
N ALA A 219 3.68 -10.13 9.95
CA ALA A 219 3.90 -9.97 8.51
C ALA A 219 4.01 -8.48 8.12
N SER A 220 5.08 -8.10 7.43
CA SER A 220 5.30 -6.77 6.84
C SER A 220 4.50 -6.51 5.56
N THR A 221 3.20 -6.83 5.57
CA THR A 221 2.29 -6.75 4.41
C THR A 221 1.18 -5.71 4.62
N ALA A 222 0.43 -5.35 3.58
CA ALA A 222 -0.63 -4.35 3.68
C ALA A 222 -1.70 -4.66 4.76
N ARG A 223 -2.14 -3.63 5.50
CA ARG A 223 -3.20 -3.71 6.53
C ARG A 223 -4.59 -3.46 5.92
N GLY A 224 -5.04 -4.41 5.11
CA GLY A 224 -6.31 -4.35 4.37
C GLY A 224 -7.45 -5.19 4.94
N ILE A 225 -8.61 -5.11 4.27
CA ILE A 225 -9.77 -5.98 4.56
C ILE A 225 -9.40 -7.44 4.26
N SER A 226 -8.63 -7.69 3.22
CA SER A 226 -8.14 -9.03 2.88
C SER A 226 -7.40 -9.65 4.07
N ARG A 227 -6.46 -8.92 4.69
CA ARG A 227 -5.69 -9.36 5.87
C ARG A 227 -6.56 -9.55 7.11
N LEU A 228 -7.58 -8.71 7.31
CA LEU A 228 -8.60 -8.92 8.35
C LEU A 228 -9.31 -10.28 8.17
N LEU A 229 -9.65 -10.65 6.93
CA LEU A 229 -10.47 -11.82 6.64
C LEU A 229 -9.70 -13.13 6.51
N THR A 230 -8.51 -13.13 5.90
CA THR A 230 -7.81 -14.36 5.53
C THR A 230 -6.83 -14.86 6.59
N GLY A 231 -6.46 -14.01 7.55
CA GLY A 231 -5.56 -14.36 8.65
C GLY A 231 -6.21 -15.25 9.72
N TRP A 232 -5.52 -15.37 10.85
CA TRP A 232 -6.07 -15.98 12.06
C TRP A 232 -7.23 -15.17 12.65
N PRO A 233 -8.10 -15.76 13.48
CA PRO A 233 -9.20 -15.04 14.11
C PRO A 233 -8.67 -13.78 14.79
N ARG A 234 -9.31 -12.62 14.56
CA ARG A 234 -8.72 -11.31 14.85
C ARG A 234 -9.72 -10.32 15.44
N VAL A 235 -9.28 -9.62 16.48
CA VAL A 235 -9.93 -8.41 17.00
C VAL A 235 -9.08 -7.20 16.60
N ALA A 236 -9.59 -6.37 15.71
CA ALA A 236 -8.88 -5.20 15.18
C ALA A 236 -9.58 -3.91 15.62
N PRO A 237 -9.26 -3.33 16.78
CA PRO A 237 -9.71 -1.98 17.11
C PRO A 237 -9.13 -0.95 16.14
N PHE A 238 -7.95 -1.20 15.55
CA PHE A 238 -7.33 -0.27 14.62
C PHE A 238 -6.23 -0.96 13.79
N LEU A 239 -6.62 -1.80 12.83
CA LEU A 239 -5.65 -2.45 11.94
C LEU A 239 -5.07 -1.43 10.95
N ALA A 240 -3.84 -0.99 11.23
CA ALA A 240 -3.04 -0.04 10.45
C ALA A 240 -1.54 -0.34 10.69
N ASP A 241 -0.66 0.15 9.82
CA ASP A 241 0.80 -0.05 9.93
C ASP A 241 1.37 0.86 11.03
N LEU A 242 1.43 0.36 12.26
CA LEU A 242 1.79 1.16 13.45
C LEU A 242 3.17 0.76 13.98
N ASP A 243 3.96 1.74 14.40
CA ASP A 243 5.33 1.54 14.89
C ASP A 243 5.52 2.06 16.34
N PRO A 244 5.34 1.19 17.35
CA PRO A 244 5.63 1.51 18.75
C PRO A 244 7.10 1.82 19.04
N SER A 245 8.03 1.48 18.14
CA SER A 245 9.45 1.76 18.30
C SER A 245 9.80 3.20 17.91
N ALA A 246 9.01 3.82 17.02
CA ALA A 246 9.13 5.23 16.64
C ALA A 246 8.45 6.19 17.65
N GLY A 247 7.47 5.72 18.41
CA GLY A 247 6.80 6.53 19.43
C GLY A 247 5.65 5.82 20.16
N GLY A 248 5.18 6.43 21.24
CA GLY A 248 4.08 5.86 22.03
C GLY A 248 4.47 4.59 22.79
N ALA A 249 3.48 3.78 23.16
CA ALA A 249 3.67 2.46 23.77
C ALA A 249 2.40 1.60 23.70
N VAL A 250 2.57 0.28 23.78
CA VAL A 250 1.46 -0.67 23.94
C VAL A 250 1.42 -1.18 25.38
N TYR A 251 0.23 -1.25 25.97
CA TYR A 251 0.00 -1.74 27.33
C TYR A 251 -1.04 -2.86 27.34
N ALA A 252 -0.85 -3.84 28.22
CA ALA A 252 -1.81 -4.92 28.43
C ALA A 252 -2.09 -5.14 29.93
N ARG A 253 -3.36 -5.41 30.24
CA ARG A 253 -3.84 -5.78 31.57
C ARG A 253 -4.73 -7.02 31.47
N SER A 254 -4.28 -8.12 32.05
CA SER A 254 -5.10 -9.32 32.24
C SER A 254 -5.74 -9.32 33.63
N ALA A 255 -7.08 -9.25 33.69
CA ALA A 255 -7.85 -9.32 34.93
C ALA A 255 -9.06 -10.26 34.75
N ALA A 256 -9.62 -10.76 35.86
CA ALA A 256 -10.72 -11.73 35.82
C ALA A 256 -12.02 -11.19 35.19
N ASP A 257 -12.19 -9.86 35.19
CA ASP A 257 -13.35 -9.17 34.63
C ASP A 257 -13.16 -8.73 33.17
N ALA A 258 -11.91 -8.54 32.73
CA ALA A 258 -11.56 -8.23 31.34
C ALA A 258 -10.06 -8.40 31.08
N VAL A 259 -9.72 -8.71 29.83
CA VAL A 259 -8.37 -8.53 29.29
C VAL A 259 -8.38 -7.27 28.43
N THR A 260 -7.52 -6.32 28.74
CA THR A 260 -7.50 -5.00 28.09
C THR A 260 -6.15 -4.75 27.46
N VAL A 261 -6.13 -4.25 26.23
CA VAL A 261 -4.93 -3.81 25.51
C VAL A 261 -5.13 -2.38 25.04
N THR A 262 -4.12 -1.53 25.23
CA THR A 262 -4.16 -0.11 24.86
C THR A 262 -2.94 0.23 24.02
N TRP A 263 -3.17 0.71 22.79
CA TRP A 263 -2.14 1.38 21.99
C TRP A 263 -2.21 2.86 22.35
N CYS A 264 -1.13 3.38 22.93
CA CYS A 264 -1.07 4.71 23.50
C CYS A 264 -0.18 5.63 22.66
N ALA A 265 -0.80 6.56 21.94
CA ALA A 265 -0.11 7.53 21.07
C ALA A 265 0.92 6.87 20.15
N VAL A 266 0.58 5.70 19.60
CA VAL A 266 1.47 4.95 18.70
C VAL A 266 1.36 5.59 17.30
N PRO A 267 2.47 6.01 16.68
CA PRO A 267 2.44 6.56 15.34
C PRO A 267 2.26 5.45 14.29
N GLU A 268 1.70 5.82 13.13
CA GLU A 268 1.88 5.09 11.89
C GLU A 268 3.36 5.04 11.51
N PHE A 269 3.78 3.94 10.90
CA PHE A 269 5.11 3.75 10.36
C PHE A 269 5.49 4.90 9.40
N ASP A 270 6.71 5.43 9.55
CA ASP A 270 7.24 6.66 8.91
C ASP A 270 6.38 7.92 9.01
N ASN A 271 5.48 7.98 9.97
CA ASN A 271 4.70 9.16 10.23
C ASN A 271 4.67 9.44 11.72
N GLU A 272 5.83 9.82 12.26
CA GLU A 272 6.00 10.18 13.68
C GLU A 272 5.09 11.34 14.14
N THR A 273 4.43 12.04 13.21
CA THR A 273 3.46 13.10 13.53
C THR A 273 2.04 12.59 13.73
N SER A 274 1.76 11.35 13.32
CA SER A 274 0.51 10.67 13.64
C SER A 274 0.51 10.17 15.08
N ALA A 275 -0.68 10.03 15.66
CA ALA A 275 -0.84 9.41 16.96
C ALA A 275 -2.16 8.65 17.01
N VAL A 276 -2.06 7.36 17.30
CA VAL A 276 -3.20 6.47 17.49
C VAL A 276 -3.31 6.12 18.96
N THR A 277 -4.44 6.51 19.57
CA THR A 277 -4.81 6.03 20.90
C THR A 277 -6.13 5.28 20.84
N VAL A 278 -6.04 3.96 21.03
CA VAL A 278 -7.19 3.04 21.04
C VAL A 278 -7.03 2.01 22.16
N GLN A 279 -8.15 1.56 22.72
CA GLN A 279 -8.18 0.51 23.72
C GLN A 279 -9.20 -0.55 23.35
N VAL A 280 -8.81 -1.82 23.44
CA VAL A 280 -9.73 -2.96 23.33
C VAL A 280 -9.84 -3.68 24.66
N SER A 281 -11.05 -4.10 25.03
CA SER A 281 -11.31 -4.96 26.18
C SER A 281 -12.12 -6.18 25.78
N LEU A 282 -11.57 -7.36 26.03
CA LEU A 282 -12.24 -8.65 25.88
C LEU A 282 -12.87 -9.02 27.23
N LEU A 283 -14.17 -9.27 27.26
CA LEU A 283 -14.90 -9.62 28.47
C LEU A 283 -15.21 -11.13 28.52
N PRO A 284 -15.31 -11.76 29.71
CA PRO A 284 -15.57 -13.19 29.85
C PRO A 284 -16.86 -13.70 29.19
N ASN A 285 -17.82 -12.81 28.93
CA ASN A 285 -19.07 -13.15 28.25
C ASN A 285 -18.98 -13.13 26.71
N GLY A 286 -17.79 -12.89 26.16
CA GLY A 286 -17.55 -12.79 24.72
C GLY A 286 -17.70 -11.37 24.16
N ASN A 287 -18.14 -10.39 24.95
CA ASN A 287 -18.23 -9.00 24.49
C ASN A 287 -16.84 -8.42 24.22
N VAL A 288 -16.75 -7.60 23.18
CA VAL A 288 -15.56 -6.79 22.87
C VAL A 288 -15.93 -5.32 22.96
N GLU A 289 -15.21 -4.56 23.77
CA GLU A 289 -15.35 -3.10 23.86
C GLU A 289 -14.14 -2.44 23.20
N MET A 290 -14.36 -1.53 22.25
CA MET A 290 -13.33 -0.76 21.58
C MET A 290 -13.53 0.72 21.88
N THR A 291 -12.54 1.36 22.49
CA THR A 291 -12.58 2.77 22.87
C THR A 291 -11.58 3.55 22.04
N PHE A 292 -12.02 4.67 21.50
CA PHE A 292 -11.28 5.50 20.56
C PHE A 292 -11.11 6.92 21.09
N ASP A 293 -9.90 7.46 20.97
CA ASP A 293 -9.64 8.83 21.38
C ASP A 293 -10.31 9.85 20.45
N ARG A 294 -10.36 11.10 20.90
CA ARG A 294 -10.96 12.19 20.13
C ARG A 294 -10.12 12.56 18.91
N GLU A 295 -8.80 12.53 19.06
CA GLU A 295 -7.84 12.99 18.05
C GLU A 295 -6.99 11.81 17.61
N ILE A 296 -7.42 11.14 16.54
CA ILE A 296 -6.60 10.16 15.81
C ILE A 296 -6.29 10.75 14.44
N THR A 297 -5.00 10.82 14.12
CA THR A 297 -4.49 11.36 12.87
C THR A 297 -3.86 10.24 12.04
N THR A 298 -4.64 9.57 11.20
CA THR A 298 -4.20 8.43 10.36
C THR A 298 -4.68 8.58 8.92
N ARG A 299 -3.96 8.04 7.93
CA ARG A 299 -4.42 7.98 6.54
C ARG A 299 -5.55 6.98 6.32
N GLY A 300 -5.57 5.90 7.07
CA GLY A 300 -6.59 4.86 6.95
C GLY A 300 -6.42 3.75 7.97
N ALA A 301 -7.50 3.03 8.22
CA ALA A 301 -7.50 1.90 9.15
C ALA A 301 -8.65 0.95 8.83
N VAL A 302 -8.52 -0.30 9.23
CA VAL A 302 -9.64 -1.25 9.29
C VAL A 302 -10.00 -1.48 10.75
N VAL A 303 -11.29 -1.30 11.09
CA VAL A 303 -11.83 -1.57 12.42
C VAL A 303 -12.83 -2.70 12.32
N GLY A 304 -12.65 -3.78 13.08
CA GLY A 304 -13.58 -4.90 13.01
C GLY A 304 -13.17 -6.15 13.77
N LEU A 305 -14.04 -7.16 13.64
CA LEU A 305 -13.88 -8.49 14.18
C LEU A 305 -13.94 -9.51 13.05
N SER A 306 -13.08 -10.51 13.08
CA SER A 306 -13.03 -11.55 12.06
C SER A 306 -12.87 -12.93 12.68
N PRO A 307 -13.66 -13.94 12.24
CA PRO A 307 -13.40 -15.34 12.57
C PRO A 307 -12.07 -15.85 11.98
N GLY A 308 -11.41 -15.06 11.12
CA GLY A 308 -10.28 -15.51 10.32
C GLY A 308 -10.69 -16.52 9.26
N ARG A 309 -9.81 -16.76 8.29
CA ARG A 309 -9.98 -17.75 7.22
C ARG A 309 -11.36 -17.71 6.55
N THR A 310 -11.88 -16.51 6.35
CA THR A 310 -13.22 -16.28 5.80
C THR A 310 -13.14 -15.47 4.50
N PHE A 311 -14.24 -15.50 3.75
CA PHE A 311 -14.45 -14.69 2.54
C PHE A 311 -15.72 -13.86 2.65
N THR A 312 -16.30 -13.75 3.84
CA THR A 312 -17.53 -13.00 4.09
C THR A 312 -17.27 -11.91 5.10
N LEU A 313 -17.62 -10.68 4.73
CA LEU A 313 -17.61 -9.49 5.56
C LEU A 313 -19.02 -8.88 5.50
N GLU A 314 -19.53 -8.51 6.67
CA GLU A 314 -20.62 -7.56 6.82
C GLU A 314 -19.99 -6.17 7.00
N ALA A 315 -20.12 -5.31 5.99
CA ALA A 315 -19.58 -3.96 6.04
C ALA A 315 -20.57 -3.03 6.74
N VAL A 316 -20.13 -2.43 7.84
CA VAL A 316 -21.01 -1.64 8.71
C VAL A 316 -20.60 -0.17 8.75
N ASP A 317 -21.53 0.67 9.16
CA ASP A 317 -21.22 2.00 9.70
C ASP A 317 -20.94 1.86 11.20
N LEU A 318 -19.71 2.07 11.64
CA LEU A 318 -19.38 2.06 13.06
C LEU A 318 -19.69 3.40 13.74
N SER A 319 -19.94 4.46 12.96
CA SER A 319 -20.38 5.76 13.47
C SER A 319 -21.86 5.78 13.83
N ASP A 320 -22.64 4.81 13.31
CA ASP A 320 -24.07 4.69 13.55
C ASP A 320 -24.40 4.54 15.04
N THR A 321 -25.48 5.21 15.44
CA THR A 321 -25.91 5.27 16.85
C THR A 321 -26.79 4.08 17.26
N GLY A 322 -27.26 3.29 16.30
CA GLY A 322 -28.10 2.12 16.53
C GLY A 322 -27.30 0.83 16.73
N PRO A 323 -27.95 -0.27 17.12
CA PRO A 323 -27.40 -1.60 16.93
C PRO A 323 -27.29 -1.90 15.43
N THR A 324 -26.09 -2.21 14.97
CA THR A 324 -25.82 -2.63 13.60
C THR A 324 -25.55 -4.13 13.63
N PRO A 325 -26.42 -4.96 13.00
CA PRO A 325 -26.24 -6.40 13.00
C PRO A 325 -25.03 -6.79 12.15
N GLY A 326 -24.15 -7.66 12.67
CA GLY A 326 -23.00 -8.17 11.91
C GLY A 326 -23.18 -9.60 11.41
N GLY A 327 -24.30 -10.25 11.75
CA GLY A 327 -24.60 -11.62 11.31
C GLY A 327 -23.55 -12.63 11.81
N ALA A 328 -23.26 -13.63 10.97
CA ALA A 328 -22.25 -14.67 11.25
C ALA A 328 -20.89 -14.41 10.58
N ALA A 329 -20.80 -13.35 9.78
CA ALA A 329 -19.60 -13.00 9.02
C ALA A 329 -18.57 -12.28 9.89
N ALA A 330 -17.39 -11.99 9.33
CA ALA A 330 -16.60 -10.88 9.88
C ALA A 330 -17.44 -9.60 9.83
N VAL A 331 -17.22 -8.68 10.75
CA VAL A 331 -17.93 -7.39 10.80
C VAL A 331 -16.92 -6.27 10.96
N GLY A 332 -17.04 -5.23 10.17
CA GLY A 332 -16.12 -4.10 10.27
C GLY A 332 -16.34 -3.00 9.26
N GLU A 333 -15.49 -1.99 9.37
CA GLU A 333 -15.47 -0.82 8.51
C GLU A 333 -14.04 -0.49 8.09
N ARG A 334 -13.88 -0.06 6.83
CA ARG A 334 -12.63 0.47 6.30
C ARG A 334 -12.71 1.99 6.27
N PHE A 335 -11.73 2.64 6.88
CA PHE A 335 -11.51 4.08 6.79
C PHE A 335 -10.34 4.38 5.85
N SER A 336 -10.51 5.38 4.98
CA SER A 336 -9.45 5.93 4.12
C SER A 336 -9.71 7.43 3.91
N MET A 337 -8.66 8.24 4.03
CA MET A 337 -8.70 9.67 3.70
C MET A 337 -8.63 9.93 2.20
N ASP A 338 -8.19 8.97 1.41
CA ASP A 338 -7.89 9.16 -0.01
C ASP A 338 -9.11 8.89 -0.91
N HIS A 339 -9.14 9.59 -2.05
CA HIS A 339 -10.04 9.27 -3.15
C HIS A 339 -9.32 8.30 -4.09
N GLU A 340 -9.71 7.05 -4.06
CA GLU A 340 -8.99 5.96 -4.73
C GLU A 340 -9.65 5.64 -6.08
N LEU A 341 -8.84 5.29 -7.08
CA LEU A 341 -9.37 4.73 -8.32
C LEU A 341 -9.96 3.34 -8.03
N ASP A 342 -11.22 3.13 -8.37
CA ASP A 342 -11.83 1.80 -8.28
C ASP A 342 -11.49 1.01 -9.55
N VAL A 343 -10.38 0.29 -9.49
CA VAL A 343 -9.86 -0.50 -10.62
C VAL A 343 -10.81 -1.62 -11.05
N VAL A 344 -11.66 -2.11 -10.14
CA VAL A 344 -12.69 -3.11 -10.44
C VAL A 344 -13.78 -2.48 -11.30
N ALA A 345 -14.27 -1.30 -10.90
CA ALA A 345 -15.27 -0.56 -11.66
C ALA A 345 -14.75 -0.11 -13.03
N VAL A 346 -13.48 0.33 -13.13
CA VAL A 346 -12.84 0.66 -14.41
C VAL A 346 -12.80 -0.54 -15.35
N ALA A 347 -12.34 -1.70 -14.87
CA ALA A 347 -12.29 -2.92 -15.66
C ALA A 347 -13.68 -3.39 -16.09
N ALA A 348 -14.64 -3.43 -15.16
CA ALA A 348 -16.01 -3.84 -15.45
C ALA A 348 -16.70 -2.91 -16.46
N ARG A 349 -16.44 -1.59 -16.37
CA ARG A 349 -16.95 -0.61 -17.35
C ARG A 349 -16.32 -0.80 -18.72
N PHE A 350 -15.02 -1.09 -18.79
CA PHE A 350 -14.33 -1.41 -20.03
C PHE A 350 -14.91 -2.67 -20.69
N ALA A 351 -15.05 -3.76 -19.92
CA ALA A 351 -15.59 -5.03 -20.38
C ALA A 351 -17.05 -4.92 -20.87
N ALA A 352 -17.82 -3.94 -20.39
CA ALA A 352 -19.18 -3.70 -20.84
C ALA A 352 -19.28 -3.15 -22.27
N SER A 353 -18.24 -2.50 -22.80
CA SER A 353 -18.24 -1.88 -24.13
C SER A 353 -17.22 -2.48 -25.10
N HIS A 354 -16.26 -3.24 -24.62
CA HIS A 354 -15.17 -3.81 -25.41
C HIS A 354 -15.19 -5.35 -25.40
N PRO A 355 -14.64 -6.01 -26.43
CA PRO A 355 -14.50 -7.46 -26.43
C PRO A 355 -13.55 -7.94 -25.32
N ASP A 356 -13.88 -9.05 -24.68
CA ASP A 356 -13.06 -9.71 -23.66
C ASP A 356 -11.91 -10.49 -24.31
N ILE A 357 -10.86 -9.77 -24.73
CA ILE A 357 -9.70 -10.30 -25.46
C ILE A 357 -8.36 -9.76 -24.95
N TYR A 358 -8.38 -8.94 -23.90
CA TYR A 358 -7.20 -8.25 -23.40
C TYR A 358 -6.56 -9.05 -22.27
N ASP A 359 -5.24 -9.09 -22.28
CA ASP A 359 -4.45 -9.74 -21.23
C ASP A 359 -4.20 -8.76 -20.07
N GLN A 360 -4.12 -7.45 -20.37
CA GLN A 360 -3.91 -6.39 -19.39
C GLN A 360 -4.61 -5.08 -19.81
N ILE A 361 -4.95 -4.23 -18.86
CA ILE A 361 -5.37 -2.84 -19.11
C ILE A 361 -4.40 -1.85 -18.45
N VAL A 362 -4.09 -0.75 -19.13
CA VAL A 362 -3.15 0.29 -18.69
C VAL A 362 -3.93 1.58 -18.48
N ILE A 363 -4.02 2.01 -17.22
CA ILE A 363 -4.91 3.08 -16.78
C ILE A 363 -4.12 4.35 -16.49
N TRP A 364 -4.52 5.43 -17.16
CA TRP A 364 -4.03 6.79 -17.00
C TRP A 364 -5.17 7.69 -16.53
N ALA A 365 -4.84 8.78 -15.85
CA ALA A 365 -5.83 9.73 -15.35
C ALA A 365 -5.44 11.18 -15.64
N ASN A 366 -6.43 12.05 -15.77
CA ASN A 366 -6.24 13.49 -15.94
C ASN A 366 -5.89 14.24 -14.62
N ARG A 367 -5.87 13.51 -13.50
CA ARG A 367 -5.60 14.03 -12.16
C ARG A 367 -4.90 12.98 -11.28
N PRO A 368 -4.31 13.38 -10.13
CA PRO A 368 -3.81 12.42 -9.14
C PRO A 368 -4.90 11.46 -8.66
N VAL A 369 -4.61 10.16 -8.77
CA VAL A 369 -5.43 9.03 -8.30
C VAL A 369 -4.57 7.94 -7.62
N VAL A 370 -3.26 8.18 -7.52
CA VAL A 370 -2.27 7.33 -6.84
C VAL A 370 -1.50 8.26 -5.90
N PHE A 371 -1.36 7.86 -4.63
CA PHE A 371 -0.79 8.71 -3.58
C PHE A 371 0.41 8.09 -2.86
N ASP A 372 0.49 6.76 -2.79
CA ASP A 372 1.51 6.05 -2.01
C ASP A 372 2.53 5.29 -2.89
N ALA A 373 2.47 5.47 -4.21
CA ALA A 373 3.41 4.92 -5.19
C ALA A 373 3.57 5.85 -6.40
N PHE A 374 4.64 5.67 -7.20
CA PHE A 374 4.75 6.37 -8.48
C PHE A 374 3.77 5.77 -9.49
N ALA A 375 3.85 4.49 -9.79
CA ALA A 375 2.83 3.72 -10.49
C ALA A 375 2.73 2.35 -9.82
N TYR A 376 1.80 1.50 -10.25
CA TYR A 376 1.72 0.13 -9.74
C TYR A 376 1.00 -0.81 -10.72
N GLU A 377 1.20 -2.11 -10.51
CA GLU A 377 0.46 -3.20 -11.13
C GLU A 377 -0.40 -3.94 -10.10
N ILE A 378 -1.52 -4.51 -10.54
CA ILE A 378 -2.28 -5.51 -9.78
C ILE A 378 -2.51 -6.73 -10.66
N THR A 379 -1.87 -7.85 -10.33
CA THR A 379 -2.21 -9.14 -10.92
C THR A 379 -3.55 -9.63 -10.35
N ILE A 380 -4.52 -9.87 -11.22
CA ILE A 380 -5.85 -10.33 -10.83
C ILE A 380 -6.05 -11.82 -11.10
N ALA A 381 -5.21 -12.41 -11.94
CA ALA A 381 -5.14 -13.84 -12.14
C ALA A 381 -3.72 -14.29 -12.48
N ASN A 382 -3.38 -15.46 -11.96
CA ASN A 382 -2.14 -16.12 -12.34
C ASN A 382 -2.37 -17.64 -12.53
N ALA A 383 -2.12 -18.10 -13.75
CA ALA A 383 -2.10 -19.51 -14.12
C ALA A 383 -0.67 -20.03 -14.37
N ILE A 384 0.36 -19.19 -14.19
CA ILE A 384 1.75 -19.50 -14.51
C ILE A 384 2.44 -20.05 -13.25
N GLN A 385 3.07 -21.21 -13.39
CA GLN A 385 3.90 -21.83 -12.34
C GLN A 385 5.37 -21.49 -12.57
N GLY A 386 6.18 -21.60 -11.51
CA GLY A 386 7.64 -21.42 -11.58
C GLY A 386 8.08 -19.96 -11.71
N ILE A 387 7.24 -19.02 -11.26
CA ILE A 387 7.53 -17.57 -11.26
C ILE A 387 7.44 -16.94 -9.87
N GLY A 388 7.49 -17.73 -8.78
CA GLY A 388 7.41 -17.19 -7.42
C GLY A 388 6.04 -16.70 -6.98
N GLN A 389 4.98 -16.88 -7.78
CA GLN A 389 3.64 -16.38 -7.50
C GLN A 389 2.61 -17.49 -7.29
N ALA A 390 1.61 -17.21 -6.44
CA ALA A 390 0.48 -18.11 -6.22
C ALA A 390 -0.39 -18.25 -7.47
N LEU A 391 -1.05 -19.41 -7.61
CA LEU A 391 -2.04 -19.64 -8.66
C LEU A 391 -3.44 -19.24 -8.19
N TYR A 392 -4.15 -18.44 -8.99
CA TYR A 392 -5.53 -18.04 -8.73
C TYR A 392 -6.19 -17.51 -10.01
N ALA A 393 -7.52 -17.60 -10.07
CA ALA A 393 -8.31 -17.13 -11.19
C ALA A 393 -8.87 -15.73 -10.94
N THR A 394 -9.24 -15.05 -12.03
CA THR A 394 -9.82 -13.70 -12.01
C THR A 394 -11.09 -13.67 -11.15
N PRO A 395 -11.20 -12.75 -10.17
CA PRO A 395 -12.47 -12.53 -9.48
C PRO A 395 -13.53 -12.05 -10.46
N SER A 396 -14.75 -12.58 -10.33
CA SER A 396 -15.88 -12.26 -11.23
C SER A 396 -16.24 -10.78 -11.27
N ASP A 397 -15.88 -10.01 -10.23
CA ASP A 397 -16.13 -8.58 -10.11
C ASP A 397 -15.46 -7.76 -11.22
N PHE A 398 -14.35 -8.24 -11.81
CA PHE A 398 -13.68 -7.58 -12.94
C PHE A 398 -14.41 -7.78 -14.29
N ALA A 399 -15.44 -8.63 -14.32
CA ALA A 399 -16.26 -8.92 -15.51
C ALA A 399 -15.46 -9.37 -16.76
N SER A 400 -14.36 -10.09 -16.56
CA SER A 400 -13.50 -10.61 -17.63
C SER A 400 -13.01 -12.02 -17.32
N ASP A 401 -12.95 -12.86 -18.34
CA ASP A 401 -12.37 -14.20 -18.28
C ASP A 401 -10.92 -14.22 -18.84
N THR A 402 -10.49 -13.17 -19.56
CA THR A 402 -9.14 -13.11 -20.18
C THR A 402 -8.16 -12.18 -19.47
N LEU A 403 -8.65 -11.18 -18.73
CA LEU A 403 -7.81 -10.19 -18.08
C LEU A 403 -6.99 -10.83 -16.96
N GLU A 404 -5.67 -10.66 -17.02
CA GLU A 404 -4.73 -11.23 -16.07
C GLU A 404 -4.19 -10.18 -15.09
N SER A 405 -4.04 -8.93 -15.52
CA SER A 405 -3.63 -7.83 -14.64
C SER A 405 -4.00 -6.43 -15.10
N LEU A 406 -3.76 -5.43 -14.25
CA LEU A 406 -4.00 -4.02 -14.51
C LEU A 406 -2.76 -3.22 -14.14
N VAL A 407 -2.39 -2.24 -14.97
CA VAL A 407 -1.32 -1.26 -14.67
C VAL A 407 -1.96 0.10 -14.44
N VAL A 408 -1.64 0.75 -13.32
CA VAL A 408 -2.12 2.09 -12.99
C VAL A 408 -0.94 3.07 -13.04
N MET A 409 -0.84 3.77 -14.16
CA MET A 409 0.14 4.84 -14.36
C MET A 409 -0.27 6.12 -13.63
N GLY A 410 -1.53 6.27 -13.24
CA GLY A 410 -2.02 7.41 -12.47
C GLY A 410 -2.04 8.70 -13.29
N TRP A 411 -1.68 9.84 -12.69
CA TRP A 411 -1.79 11.14 -13.34
C TRP A 411 -0.81 11.30 -14.52
N LEU A 412 -1.33 11.50 -15.73
CA LEU A 412 -0.53 11.69 -16.94
C LEU A 412 0.42 12.90 -16.86
N GLY A 413 0.05 13.94 -16.11
CA GLY A 413 0.83 15.18 -15.98
C GLY A 413 2.17 15.03 -15.27
N LYS A 414 2.46 13.89 -14.60
CA LYS A 414 3.77 13.65 -13.95
C LYS A 414 4.82 13.06 -14.90
N TYR A 415 4.44 12.68 -16.11
CA TYR A 415 5.34 12.10 -17.11
C TYR A 415 5.82 13.19 -18.08
N SER A 416 7.07 13.13 -18.52
CA SER A 416 7.63 14.11 -19.46
C SER A 416 6.99 13.98 -20.85
N GLU A 417 6.96 15.08 -21.60
CA GLU A 417 6.65 15.08 -23.04
C GLU A 417 7.81 14.50 -23.86
N ASP A 418 9.06 14.67 -23.37
CA ASP A 418 10.23 14.04 -23.95
C ASP A 418 10.42 12.66 -23.32
N LEU A 419 10.07 11.61 -24.07
CA LEU A 419 10.13 10.23 -23.59
C LEU A 419 11.56 9.72 -23.34
N SER A 420 12.59 10.50 -23.67
CA SER A 420 13.98 10.20 -23.31
C SER A 420 14.40 10.73 -21.94
N GLU A 421 13.61 11.61 -21.32
CA GLU A 421 13.87 12.11 -19.97
C GLU A 421 13.48 11.07 -18.91
N THR A 422 14.27 11.01 -17.84
CA THR A 422 13.93 10.21 -16.66
C THR A 422 12.84 10.90 -15.85
N VAL A 423 11.92 10.10 -15.32
CA VAL A 423 10.75 10.57 -14.55
C VAL A 423 10.71 10.01 -13.13
N ALA A 424 11.43 8.91 -12.89
CA ALA A 424 11.56 8.28 -11.57
C ALA A 424 12.94 7.62 -11.46
N GLY A 425 13.86 8.22 -10.71
CA GLY A 425 15.24 7.72 -10.64
C GLY A 425 15.90 7.70 -12.01
N GLU A 426 16.34 6.52 -12.44
CA GLU A 426 16.95 6.27 -13.76
C GLU A 426 15.89 5.91 -14.83
N ALA A 427 14.64 5.65 -14.44
CA ALA A 427 13.58 5.22 -15.36
C ALA A 427 12.99 6.37 -16.18
N THR A 428 12.88 6.17 -17.49
CA THR A 428 12.04 6.96 -18.40
C THR A 428 10.56 6.56 -18.30
N THR A 429 9.67 7.30 -18.98
CA THR A 429 8.24 6.91 -19.05
C THR A 429 8.03 5.49 -19.59
N MET A 430 8.83 5.07 -20.59
CA MET A 430 8.74 3.70 -21.12
C MET A 430 9.28 2.67 -20.12
N ALA A 431 10.38 2.98 -19.43
CA ALA A 431 10.94 2.10 -18.42
C ALA A 431 9.97 1.89 -17.24
N VAL A 432 9.29 2.95 -16.76
CA VAL A 432 8.23 2.82 -15.75
C VAL A 432 7.08 1.95 -16.28
N LEU A 433 6.60 2.18 -17.51
CA LEU A 433 5.54 1.34 -18.06
C LEU A 433 5.98 -0.13 -18.21
N GLY A 434 7.25 -0.38 -18.52
CA GLY A 434 7.84 -1.71 -18.55
C GLY A 434 8.03 -2.35 -17.18
N HIS A 435 8.42 -1.56 -16.19
CA HIS A 435 8.46 -1.98 -14.80
C HIS A 435 7.08 -2.48 -14.35
N GLU A 436 6.05 -1.65 -14.50
CA GLU A 436 4.70 -2.02 -14.08
C GLU A 436 4.12 -3.16 -14.91
N THR A 437 4.34 -3.17 -16.23
CA THR A 437 3.92 -4.31 -17.06
C THR A 437 4.63 -5.60 -16.64
N GLY A 438 5.90 -5.50 -16.24
CA GLY A 438 6.74 -6.62 -15.84
C GLY A 438 6.29 -7.29 -14.56
N HIS A 439 5.62 -6.55 -13.66
CA HIS A 439 5.10 -7.10 -12.40
C HIS A 439 4.12 -8.27 -12.58
N ARG A 440 3.48 -8.37 -13.74
CA ARG A 440 2.70 -9.54 -14.13
C ARG A 440 3.49 -10.85 -14.01
N TRP A 441 4.82 -10.82 -14.18
CA TRP A 441 5.70 -11.98 -14.13
C TRP A 441 6.84 -11.88 -13.10
N LEU A 442 7.21 -10.68 -12.65
CA LEU A 442 8.51 -10.38 -12.02
C LEU A 442 8.41 -9.36 -10.86
N ALA A 443 9.37 -9.22 -9.97
CA ALA A 443 10.51 -10.10 -9.70
C ALA A 443 10.23 -10.83 -8.38
N PHE A 444 9.93 -12.14 -8.46
CA PHE A 444 9.52 -12.94 -7.30
C PHE A 444 10.32 -14.24 -7.15
N LEU A 445 11.41 -14.38 -7.92
CA LEU A 445 12.16 -15.64 -8.01
C LEU A 445 13.12 -15.80 -6.83
N GLU A 446 12.90 -16.85 -6.04
CA GLU A 446 13.90 -17.38 -5.11
C GLU A 446 14.77 -18.44 -5.79
N PHE A 447 15.89 -18.80 -5.16
CA PHE A 447 16.85 -19.74 -5.73
C PHE A 447 17.58 -20.57 -4.68
N SER A 448 18.22 -21.65 -5.12
CA SER A 448 19.13 -22.46 -4.29
C SER A 448 20.52 -21.80 -4.26
N ASP A 449 20.92 -21.31 -3.09
CA ASP A 449 22.22 -20.65 -2.92
C ASP A 449 23.41 -21.63 -3.02
N HIS A 450 24.63 -21.10 -2.87
CA HIS A 450 25.85 -21.90 -2.90
C HIS A 450 25.97 -22.91 -1.73
N ASN A 451 25.13 -22.78 -0.69
CA ASN A 451 25.01 -23.72 0.43
C ASN A 451 23.80 -24.66 0.28
N ARG A 452 23.14 -24.65 -0.89
CA ARG A 452 21.95 -25.44 -1.20
C ARG A 452 20.75 -25.12 -0.29
N GLN A 453 20.65 -23.89 0.17
CA GLN A 453 19.51 -23.36 0.91
C GLN A 453 18.63 -22.51 -0.01
N ARG A 454 17.33 -22.46 0.28
CA ARG A 454 16.41 -21.50 -0.35
C ARG A 454 16.83 -20.08 0.06
N SER A 455 16.97 -19.18 -0.90
CA SER A 455 17.48 -17.83 -0.72
C SER A 455 16.70 -16.81 -1.54
N GLU A 456 16.58 -15.62 -0.97
CA GLU A 456 15.94 -14.44 -1.54
C GLU A 456 16.95 -13.34 -1.88
N GLU A 457 18.26 -13.62 -1.86
CA GLU A 457 19.31 -12.61 -2.14
C GLU A 457 19.20 -11.96 -3.53
N LEU A 458 18.42 -12.57 -4.44
CA LEU A 458 18.07 -11.96 -5.72
C LEU A 458 17.07 -10.81 -5.58
N LEU A 459 16.29 -10.77 -4.51
CA LEU A 459 15.16 -9.88 -4.32
C LEU A 459 15.54 -8.68 -3.45
N GLY A 460 15.09 -7.52 -3.90
CA GLY A 460 15.30 -6.24 -3.24
C GLY A 460 14.03 -5.76 -2.56
N ARG A 461 13.69 -4.50 -2.82
CA ARG A 461 12.55 -3.80 -2.23
C ARG A 461 11.27 -4.64 -2.35
N GLN A 462 10.57 -4.81 -1.22
CA GLN A 462 9.28 -5.52 -1.13
C GLN A 462 9.29 -6.99 -1.59
N ARG A 463 10.48 -7.56 -1.81
CA ARG A 463 10.64 -8.87 -2.47
C ARG A 463 9.88 -8.97 -3.81
N ALA A 464 9.73 -7.83 -4.50
CA ALA A 464 9.03 -7.71 -5.78
C ALA A 464 9.90 -7.05 -6.87
N HIS A 465 11.14 -6.70 -6.53
CA HIS A 465 12.12 -6.01 -7.35
C HIS A 465 13.45 -6.77 -7.29
N TRP A 466 14.33 -6.58 -8.27
CA TRP A 466 15.67 -7.13 -8.17
C TRP A 466 16.48 -6.40 -7.09
N SER A 467 17.30 -7.14 -6.36
CA SER A 467 18.22 -6.57 -5.37
C SER A 467 19.24 -5.68 -6.07
N PHE A 468 19.55 -4.53 -5.45
CA PHE A 468 20.56 -3.61 -5.94
C PHE A 468 21.90 -4.31 -6.29
N PHE A 469 22.24 -5.38 -5.57
CA PHE A 469 23.50 -6.12 -5.70
C PHE A 469 23.42 -7.33 -6.63
N VAL A 470 22.40 -7.42 -7.48
CA VAL A 470 22.24 -8.45 -8.51
C VAL A 470 22.59 -7.86 -9.88
N ASP A 471 23.42 -8.57 -10.63
CA ASP A 471 23.63 -8.29 -12.04
C ASP A 471 22.44 -8.80 -12.83
N SER A 472 21.44 -7.94 -12.94
CA SER A 472 20.18 -8.21 -13.62
C SER A 472 20.19 -7.70 -15.07
N ASP A 473 21.36 -7.35 -15.61
CA ASP A 473 21.53 -6.82 -16.96
C ASP A 473 20.64 -5.58 -17.22
N ALA A 474 20.64 -4.64 -16.26
CA ALA A 474 19.81 -3.43 -16.26
C ALA A 474 18.32 -3.73 -16.48
N SER A 475 17.80 -4.72 -15.74
CA SER A 475 16.38 -5.07 -15.79
C SER A 475 15.50 -3.87 -15.42
N VAL A 476 14.38 -3.67 -16.13
CA VAL A 476 13.36 -2.67 -15.78
C VAL A 476 12.69 -2.94 -14.44
N MET A 477 12.91 -4.10 -13.82
CA MET A 477 12.40 -4.44 -12.49
C MET A 477 13.31 -3.92 -11.37
N GLU A 478 13.67 -2.63 -11.45
CA GLU A 478 14.63 -1.95 -10.54
C GLU A 478 16.04 -2.56 -10.54
N GLY A 479 16.47 -3.08 -11.70
CA GLY A 479 17.72 -3.81 -11.85
C GLY A 479 18.93 -2.98 -12.28
N ASN A 480 20.10 -3.34 -11.76
CA ASN A 480 21.41 -2.84 -12.23
C ASN A 480 22.06 -3.82 -13.23
N ASP A 481 22.86 -3.28 -14.16
CA ASP A 481 23.96 -3.99 -14.85
C ASP A 481 25.26 -3.74 -14.07
N ILE A 482 25.96 -4.80 -13.67
CA ILE A 482 27.11 -4.73 -12.75
C ILE A 482 28.38 -5.22 -13.45
N GLU A 483 29.34 -4.31 -13.61
CA GLU A 483 30.68 -4.62 -14.07
C GLU A 483 31.54 -5.18 -12.92
N ASP A 484 32.10 -6.38 -13.10
CA ASP A 484 33.12 -6.98 -12.23
C ASP A 484 34.51 -6.43 -12.60
N LEU A 485 35.06 -5.56 -11.76
CA LEU A 485 36.36 -4.93 -11.94
C LEU A 485 37.54 -5.84 -11.52
N GLY A 486 37.23 -7.04 -11.02
CA GLY A 486 38.18 -7.99 -10.48
C GLY A 486 38.60 -7.66 -9.05
N GLY A 487 39.21 -8.65 -8.36
CA GLY A 487 39.67 -8.46 -6.98
C GLY A 487 38.55 -8.28 -5.95
N GLY A 488 37.30 -8.57 -6.31
CA GLY A 488 36.12 -8.35 -5.47
C GLY A 488 35.65 -6.90 -5.46
N GLU A 489 35.91 -6.13 -6.52
CA GLU A 489 35.41 -4.77 -6.75
C GLU A 489 34.41 -4.75 -7.92
N PHE A 490 33.32 -4.00 -7.77
CA PHE A 490 32.21 -3.95 -8.71
C PHE A 490 31.75 -2.51 -8.94
N ARG A 491 31.10 -2.27 -10.09
CA ARG A 491 30.48 -0.99 -10.44
C ARG A 491 29.15 -1.19 -11.17
N THR A 492 28.11 -0.45 -10.79
CA THR A 492 26.88 -0.35 -11.60
C THR A 492 27.14 0.52 -12.85
N VAL A 493 26.79 0.02 -14.04
CA VAL A 493 27.10 0.69 -15.32
C VAL A 493 25.87 1.06 -16.14
N ALA A 494 24.72 0.42 -15.88
CA ALA A 494 23.42 0.75 -16.45
C ALA A 494 22.29 0.31 -15.50
N ALA A 495 21.09 0.85 -15.72
CA ALA A 495 19.90 0.57 -14.91
C ALA A 495 18.62 0.68 -15.75
N GLU A 496 17.65 -0.19 -15.50
CA GLU A 496 16.26 -0.09 -16.00
C GLU A 496 16.08 0.10 -17.52
N GLU A 497 16.85 -0.64 -18.32
CA GLU A 497 16.85 -0.51 -19.79
C GLU A 497 16.02 -1.59 -20.52
N ARG A 498 15.93 -2.81 -19.99
CA ARG A 498 15.39 -3.99 -20.72
C ARG A 498 14.84 -5.07 -19.80
N TYR A 499 14.33 -6.17 -20.36
CA TYR A 499 14.12 -7.42 -19.62
C TYR A 499 15.31 -8.35 -19.85
N SER A 500 15.96 -8.76 -18.77
CA SER A 500 17.11 -9.67 -18.79
C SER A 500 16.76 -11.07 -19.33
N ALA A 501 17.75 -11.91 -19.56
CA ALA A 501 17.50 -13.30 -19.93
C ALA A 501 16.75 -14.10 -18.83
N LEU A 502 16.96 -13.76 -17.54
CA LEU A 502 16.21 -14.32 -16.42
C LEU A 502 14.76 -13.86 -16.43
N ASP A 503 14.54 -12.56 -16.66
CA ASP A 503 13.20 -11.97 -16.78
C ASP A 503 12.40 -12.66 -17.89
N GLN A 504 13.02 -12.72 -19.07
CA GLN A 504 12.43 -13.34 -20.25
C GLN A 504 12.16 -14.84 -20.07
N TYR A 505 12.90 -15.56 -19.21
CA TYR A 505 12.56 -16.94 -18.85
C TYR A 505 11.26 -17.01 -18.06
N ALA A 506 11.09 -16.17 -17.03
CA ALA A 506 9.87 -16.13 -16.22
C ALA A 506 8.65 -15.70 -17.05
N MET A 507 8.82 -14.69 -17.92
CA MET A 507 7.82 -14.27 -18.91
C MET A 507 7.47 -15.39 -19.90
N GLY A 508 8.29 -16.44 -20.01
CA GLY A 508 8.08 -17.57 -20.91
C GLY A 508 8.53 -17.30 -22.35
N LEU A 509 9.51 -16.41 -22.54
CA LEU A 509 10.08 -16.00 -23.82
C LEU A 509 11.41 -16.73 -24.14
N ARG A 510 12.06 -17.29 -23.12
CA ARG A 510 13.31 -18.07 -23.22
C ARG A 510 13.17 -19.43 -22.59
N HIS A 511 13.82 -20.43 -23.19
CA HIS A 511 14.07 -21.72 -22.55
C HIS A 511 15.17 -21.58 -21.49
N ASP A 512 15.23 -22.53 -20.55
CA ASP A 512 16.25 -22.57 -19.50
C ASP A 512 17.68 -22.59 -20.07
N TYR A 513 17.94 -23.35 -21.13
CA TYR A 513 19.25 -23.40 -21.78
C TYR A 513 19.63 -22.12 -22.54
N GLU A 514 18.71 -21.16 -22.70
CA GLU A 514 18.97 -19.83 -23.30
C GLU A 514 19.29 -18.76 -22.24
N VAL A 515 19.25 -19.11 -20.94
CA VAL A 515 19.58 -18.21 -19.84
C VAL A 515 21.07 -18.38 -19.49
N PRO A 516 21.93 -17.39 -19.77
CA PRO A 516 23.32 -17.45 -19.34
C PRO A 516 23.42 -17.39 -17.81
N PRO A 517 24.56 -17.82 -17.22
CA PRO A 517 24.85 -17.54 -15.83
C PRO A 517 24.79 -16.03 -15.56
N PHE A 518 24.17 -15.65 -14.45
CA PHE A 518 24.16 -14.30 -13.89
C PHE A 518 24.76 -14.35 -12.49
N PHE A 519 24.89 -13.24 -11.78
CA PHE A 519 25.47 -13.27 -10.43
C PHE A 519 24.83 -12.24 -9.48
N TYR A 520 25.03 -12.48 -8.19
CA TYR A 520 24.82 -11.48 -7.15
C TYR A 520 26.12 -11.28 -6.36
N VAL A 521 26.24 -10.14 -5.69
CA VAL A 521 27.39 -9.79 -4.87
C VAL A 521 27.03 -9.95 -3.39
N GLU A 522 27.55 -11.03 -2.79
CA GLU A 522 27.32 -11.36 -1.39
C GLU A 522 28.20 -10.52 -0.46
N SER A 523 27.63 -10.11 0.68
CA SER A 523 28.29 -9.32 1.72
C SER A 523 28.92 -8.03 1.18
N PRO A 524 28.12 -7.14 0.56
CA PRO A 524 28.62 -5.90 -0.01
C PRO A 524 29.24 -4.99 1.06
N THR A 525 30.39 -4.41 0.75
CA THR A 525 31.14 -3.49 1.62
C THR A 525 31.67 -2.31 0.82
N ASN A 526 32.07 -1.24 1.50
CA ASN A 526 32.61 -0.02 0.87
C ASN A 526 31.69 0.57 -0.22
N VAL A 527 30.36 0.42 -0.06
CA VAL A 527 29.36 0.88 -1.03
C VAL A 527 29.37 2.41 -1.09
N SER A 528 29.65 2.97 -2.26
CA SER A 528 29.77 4.41 -2.48
C SER A 528 29.19 4.82 -3.83
N PRO A 529 28.16 5.71 -3.86
CA PRO A 529 27.35 6.17 -2.73
C PRO A 529 26.70 5.04 -1.89
N PRO A 530 26.28 5.27 -0.63
CA PRO A 530 25.68 4.23 0.20
C PRO A 530 24.38 3.67 -0.42
N ALA A 531 24.33 2.36 -0.63
CA ALA A 531 23.15 1.63 -1.09
C ALA A 531 22.96 0.35 -0.28
N ARG A 532 21.73 -0.17 -0.30
CA ARG A 532 21.31 -1.45 0.29
C ARG A 532 20.64 -2.29 -0.80
N SER A 533 20.39 -3.58 -0.53
CA SER A 533 19.69 -4.46 -1.47
C SER A 533 18.32 -3.92 -1.90
N THR A 534 17.68 -3.11 -1.06
CA THR A 534 16.37 -2.49 -1.29
C THR A 534 16.41 -1.06 -1.83
N THR A 535 17.61 -0.54 -2.12
CA THR A 535 17.76 0.80 -2.72
C THR A 535 17.40 0.73 -4.21
N SER A 536 16.72 1.75 -4.72
CA SER A 536 16.49 1.91 -6.17
C SER A 536 17.82 1.91 -6.93
N PRO A 537 17.84 1.43 -8.19
CA PRO A 537 19.06 1.35 -8.98
C PRO A 537 19.66 2.74 -9.22
N GLU A 538 20.99 2.80 -9.30
CA GLU A 538 21.74 4.04 -9.53
C GLU A 538 23.02 3.69 -10.31
N VAL A 539 23.32 4.45 -11.37
CA VAL A 539 24.51 4.22 -12.19
C VAL A 539 25.76 4.85 -11.57
N GLY A 540 26.87 4.11 -11.58
CA GLY A 540 28.18 4.59 -11.11
C GLY A 540 28.48 4.30 -9.64
N VAL A 541 27.63 3.52 -8.95
CA VAL A 541 27.87 3.06 -7.58
C VAL A 541 28.97 2.01 -7.60
N THR A 542 29.98 2.18 -6.74
CA THR A 542 31.08 1.22 -6.55
C THR A 542 30.96 0.51 -5.22
N PHE A 543 31.33 -0.76 -5.18
CA PHE A 543 31.29 -1.57 -3.96
C PHE A 543 32.22 -2.77 -4.06
N ASN A 544 32.53 -3.36 -2.91
CA ASN A 544 33.27 -4.62 -2.81
C ASN A 544 32.37 -5.75 -2.33
N GLY A 545 32.72 -6.99 -2.62
CA GLY A 545 32.02 -8.16 -2.09
C GLY A 545 32.49 -9.47 -2.71
N THR A 546 31.72 -10.53 -2.49
CA THR A 546 31.99 -11.85 -3.06
C THR A 546 31.01 -12.13 -4.20
N ARG A 547 31.53 -12.27 -5.43
CA ARG A 547 30.73 -12.71 -6.58
C ARG A 547 30.21 -14.13 -6.36
N ARG A 548 28.91 -14.32 -6.57
CA ARG A 548 28.24 -15.62 -6.54
C ARG A 548 27.49 -15.83 -7.85
N ASP A 549 28.05 -16.68 -8.71
CA ASP A 549 27.38 -17.04 -9.97
C ASP A 549 26.16 -17.93 -9.69
N VAL A 550 25.07 -17.63 -10.39
CA VAL A 550 23.79 -18.32 -10.32
C VAL A 550 23.45 -18.86 -11.70
N LEU A 551 23.02 -20.12 -11.73
CA LEU A 551 22.46 -20.75 -12.93
C LEU A 551 20.94 -20.74 -12.81
N ILE A 552 20.24 -20.69 -13.94
CA ILE A 552 18.77 -20.82 -13.95
C ILE A 552 18.29 -22.10 -13.25
N GLN A 553 19.11 -23.16 -13.26
CA GLN A 553 18.78 -24.41 -12.58
C GLN A 553 18.64 -24.23 -11.06
N HIS A 554 19.34 -23.28 -10.45
CA HIS A 554 19.18 -22.98 -9.02
C HIS A 554 17.81 -22.36 -8.71
N VAL A 555 17.26 -21.58 -9.64
CA VAL A 555 15.88 -21.06 -9.54
C VAL A 555 14.89 -22.21 -9.74
N ILE A 556 15.08 -23.02 -10.79
CA ILE A 556 14.21 -24.17 -11.10
C ILE A 556 14.15 -25.18 -9.96
N GLU A 557 15.25 -25.39 -9.23
CA GLU A 557 15.28 -26.26 -8.05
C GLU A 557 14.36 -25.80 -6.92
N VAL A 558 14.10 -24.49 -6.81
CA VAL A 558 13.33 -23.87 -5.74
C VAL A 558 11.89 -23.56 -6.17
N GLU A 559 11.73 -22.98 -7.35
CA GLU A 559 10.43 -22.54 -7.90
C GLU A 559 9.75 -23.60 -8.77
N GLY A 560 10.50 -24.62 -9.20
CA GLY A 560 10.08 -25.53 -10.26
C GLY A 560 10.27 -24.93 -11.66
N PRO A 561 10.06 -25.73 -12.72
CA PRO A 561 10.13 -25.24 -14.08
C PRO A 561 8.97 -24.28 -14.38
N ARG A 562 9.22 -23.27 -15.24
CA ARG A 562 8.17 -22.36 -15.68
C ARG A 562 7.15 -23.10 -16.54
N VAL A 563 5.87 -23.05 -16.15
CA VAL A 563 4.76 -23.67 -16.89
C VAL A 563 3.68 -22.63 -17.20
N PRO A 564 3.23 -22.49 -18.47
CA PRO A 564 3.69 -23.21 -19.68
C PRO A 564 5.17 -23.00 -20.02
N SER A 565 5.80 -23.88 -20.80
CA SER A 565 7.17 -23.67 -21.27
C SER A 565 7.23 -22.54 -22.29
N ALA A 566 8.43 -22.10 -22.67
CA ALA A 566 8.59 -21.05 -23.67
C ALA A 566 7.84 -21.34 -24.98
N ASP A 567 7.90 -22.58 -25.49
CA ASP A 567 7.21 -22.97 -26.74
C ASP A 567 5.69 -22.81 -26.72
N ARG A 568 5.08 -22.78 -25.52
CA ARG A 568 3.63 -22.74 -25.33
C ARG A 568 3.13 -21.40 -24.80
N SER A 569 4.04 -20.50 -24.45
CA SER A 569 3.69 -19.18 -23.94
C SER A 569 3.28 -18.25 -25.08
N PRO A 570 2.32 -17.33 -24.84
CA PRO A 570 1.98 -16.29 -25.79
C PRO A 570 3.20 -15.45 -26.20
N ARG A 571 3.12 -14.87 -27.40
CA ARG A 571 4.11 -13.94 -27.97
C ARG A 571 3.51 -12.57 -28.27
N VAL A 572 2.22 -12.43 -28.01
CA VAL A 572 1.45 -11.20 -28.14
C VAL A 572 0.79 -10.97 -26.80
N HIS A 573 1.01 -9.79 -26.23
CA HIS A 573 0.32 -9.32 -25.03
C HIS A 573 -0.62 -8.18 -25.42
N ARG A 574 -1.92 -8.35 -25.23
CA ARG A 574 -2.93 -7.35 -25.60
C ARG A 574 -3.19 -6.42 -24.44
N GLN A 575 -2.96 -5.13 -24.68
CA GLN A 575 -3.12 -4.08 -23.70
C GLN A 575 -4.12 -3.03 -24.17
N ALA A 576 -5.15 -2.75 -23.37
CA ALA A 576 -6.02 -1.61 -23.62
C ALA A 576 -5.48 -0.37 -22.87
N PHE A 577 -5.34 0.75 -23.56
CA PHE A 577 -5.01 2.03 -22.91
C PHE A 577 -6.30 2.75 -22.53
N ILE A 578 -6.46 3.02 -21.24
CA ILE A 578 -7.64 3.66 -20.67
C ILE A 578 -7.23 5.03 -20.12
N TYR A 579 -8.01 6.06 -20.43
CA TYR A 579 -7.84 7.41 -19.89
C TYR A 579 -9.07 7.81 -19.07
N VAL A 580 -8.89 7.89 -17.75
CA VAL A 580 -9.93 8.25 -16.78
C VAL A 580 -9.94 9.76 -16.58
N VAL A 581 -11.11 10.35 -16.78
CA VAL A 581 -11.35 11.79 -16.64
C VAL A 581 -12.21 12.01 -15.41
N GLY A 582 -11.71 12.77 -14.43
CA GLY A 582 -12.46 13.05 -13.19
C GLY A 582 -13.74 13.83 -13.42
N GLN A 583 -14.66 13.75 -12.46
CA GLN A 583 -15.89 14.55 -12.46
C GLN A 583 -15.64 16.04 -12.71
N ALA A 584 -16.52 16.65 -13.50
CA ALA A 584 -16.46 18.07 -13.88
C ALA A 584 -15.24 18.49 -14.74
N SER A 585 -14.42 17.54 -15.19
CA SER A 585 -13.46 17.74 -16.27
C SER A 585 -14.00 17.19 -17.59
N THR A 586 -13.33 17.53 -18.69
CA THR A 586 -13.49 16.89 -20.00
C THR A 586 -12.13 16.42 -20.46
N ALA A 587 -12.06 15.40 -21.31
CA ALA A 587 -10.80 14.94 -21.86
C ALA A 587 -10.11 16.08 -22.63
N ASP A 588 -8.86 16.37 -22.27
CA ASP A 588 -8.05 17.37 -22.97
C ASP A 588 -7.46 16.74 -24.25
N PRO A 589 -7.67 17.33 -25.44
CA PRO A 589 -7.06 16.83 -26.67
C PRO A 589 -5.53 16.73 -26.63
N ASP A 590 -4.85 17.60 -25.88
CA ASP A 590 -3.38 17.57 -25.77
C ASP A 590 -2.93 16.37 -24.90
N ASP A 591 -3.64 16.08 -23.80
CA ASP A 591 -3.41 14.88 -22.98
C ASP A 591 -3.64 13.60 -23.79
N LEU A 592 -4.71 13.56 -24.60
CA LEU A 592 -4.98 12.41 -25.46
C LEU A 592 -3.91 12.24 -26.55
N ALA A 593 -3.40 13.32 -27.12
CA ALA A 593 -2.31 13.28 -28.09
C ALA A 593 -0.99 12.79 -27.48
N LYS A 594 -0.68 13.24 -26.25
CA LYS A 594 0.46 12.75 -25.47
C LYS A 594 0.32 11.26 -25.16
N LEU A 595 -0.83 10.84 -24.64
CA LEU A 595 -1.07 9.43 -24.31
C LEU A 595 -1.00 8.54 -25.54
N ASP A 596 -1.52 8.98 -26.68
CA ASP A 596 -1.41 8.24 -27.94
C ASP A 596 0.04 8.15 -28.43
N THR A 597 0.85 9.18 -28.18
CA THR A 597 2.30 9.15 -28.44
C THR A 597 2.99 8.09 -27.57
N ILE A 598 2.72 8.08 -26.26
CA ILE A 598 3.22 7.06 -25.32
C ILE A 598 2.82 5.66 -25.80
N ARG A 599 1.53 5.44 -26.09
CA ARG A 599 0.99 4.15 -26.56
C ARG A 599 1.66 3.64 -27.83
N ARG A 600 1.90 4.52 -28.80
CA ARG A 600 2.55 4.14 -30.07
C ARG A 600 4.05 3.86 -29.92
N GLN A 601 4.74 4.54 -29.01
CA GLN A 601 6.14 4.28 -28.71
C GLN A 601 6.34 3.04 -27.84
N TRP A 602 5.32 2.68 -27.06
CA TRP A 602 5.33 1.48 -26.22
C TRP A 602 5.50 0.19 -27.03
N GLU A 603 4.82 0.03 -28.17
CA GLU A 603 4.93 -1.17 -29.00
C GLU A 603 6.36 -1.49 -29.47
N PRO A 604 7.10 -0.58 -30.13
CA PRO A 604 8.48 -0.83 -30.52
C PRO A 604 9.41 -0.93 -29.31
N TRP A 605 9.23 -0.11 -28.27
CA TRP A 605 10.09 -0.15 -27.07
C TRP A 605 9.99 -1.52 -26.37
N PHE A 606 8.78 -2.03 -26.13
CA PHE A 606 8.60 -3.32 -25.45
C PHE A 606 9.13 -4.49 -26.29
N SER A 607 8.96 -4.40 -27.61
CA SER A 607 9.57 -5.36 -28.52
C SER A 607 11.09 -5.35 -28.40
N GLU A 608 11.73 -4.18 -28.30
CA GLU A 608 13.18 -4.08 -28.11
C GLU A 608 13.62 -4.59 -26.73
N ALA A 609 12.92 -4.19 -25.67
CA ALA A 609 13.19 -4.61 -24.29
C ALA A 609 13.10 -6.13 -24.08
N THR A 610 12.41 -6.86 -24.96
CA THR A 610 12.26 -8.32 -24.93
C THR A 610 13.07 -9.04 -26.04
N ASP A 611 14.09 -8.41 -26.62
CA ASP A 611 14.88 -8.93 -27.74
C ASP A 611 14.06 -9.33 -28.99
N GLY A 612 12.90 -8.70 -29.18
CA GLY A 612 11.94 -9.02 -30.24
C GLY A 612 11.18 -10.32 -30.02
N ARG A 613 11.24 -10.92 -28.82
CA ARG A 613 10.60 -12.22 -28.51
C ARG A 613 9.14 -12.07 -28.13
N MET A 614 8.70 -10.89 -27.71
CA MET A 614 7.30 -10.59 -27.46
C MET A 614 6.94 -9.25 -28.07
N ARG A 615 5.67 -9.07 -28.43
CA ARG A 615 5.14 -7.76 -28.76
C ARG A 615 3.90 -7.47 -27.94
N VAL A 616 3.70 -6.21 -27.63
CA VAL A 616 2.41 -5.69 -27.15
C VAL A 616 1.54 -5.28 -28.34
N GLU A 617 0.23 -5.45 -28.23
CA GLU A 617 -0.77 -4.99 -29.18
C GLU A 617 -1.72 -4.03 -28.45
N THR A 618 -1.68 -2.75 -28.82
CA THR A 618 -2.39 -1.68 -28.07
C THR A 618 -3.67 -1.18 -28.73
N ARG A 619 -4.12 -1.85 -29.79
CA ARG A 619 -5.33 -1.46 -30.55
C ARG A 619 -6.58 -1.95 -29.85
N LEU A 620 -7.61 -1.10 -29.79
CA LEU A 620 -8.88 -1.47 -29.14
C LEU A 620 -9.73 -2.46 -29.97
N ASN A 621 -9.46 -2.58 -31.27
CA ASN A 621 -10.21 -3.47 -32.17
C ASN A 621 -9.27 -4.16 -33.17
N PRO A 622 -8.41 -5.09 -32.73
CA PRO A 622 -7.38 -5.68 -33.59
C PRO A 622 -7.93 -6.54 -34.75
N GLY A 623 -9.21 -6.95 -34.66
CA GLY A 623 -9.93 -7.71 -35.70
C GLY A 623 -10.73 -6.88 -36.70
N ALA A 624 -10.92 -5.58 -36.48
CA ALA A 624 -11.54 -4.70 -37.46
C ALA A 624 -10.50 -4.36 -38.53
N SER A 625 -10.53 -5.09 -39.65
CA SER A 625 -9.70 -4.80 -40.82
C SER A 625 -9.75 -3.31 -41.14
N ALA A 626 -8.59 -2.68 -41.29
CA ALA A 626 -8.48 -1.34 -41.86
C ALA A 626 -9.36 -1.29 -43.12
N SER A 627 -10.42 -0.48 -43.06
CA SER A 627 -11.19 -0.20 -44.27
C SER A 627 -10.20 0.36 -45.29
N PRO A 628 -10.07 -0.22 -46.50
CA PRO A 628 -9.22 0.35 -47.52
C PRO A 628 -9.77 1.75 -47.80
N THR A 629 -8.98 2.77 -47.48
CA THR A 629 -9.27 4.15 -47.83
C THR A 629 -9.51 4.24 -49.34
N PRO A 630 -10.58 4.90 -49.82
CA PRO A 630 -10.90 4.99 -51.25
C PRO A 630 -9.83 5.68 -52.09
#